data_AF-Q4T5K7-F1
#
_entry.id   AF-Q4T5K7-F1
#
_cell.length_a   1.000
_cell.length_b   1.000
_cell.length_c   1.000
_cell.angle_alpha   90.00
_cell.angle_beta   90.00
_cell.angle_gamma   90.00
#
_symmetry.space_group_name_H-M   'P 1'
#
loop_
_entity.id
_entity.type
_entity.pdbx_description
1 polymer ?
#
loop_
_entity_poly.entity_id
_entity_poly.type
_entity_poly.pdbx_seq_one_letter_code
_entity_poly.pdbx_strand_id
1 'polypeptide(L)'
;LQKPLSALGVTDAWDQKVADFSGVSGKSEGKLHLGAVLQWTSLELAAQAGPGEEELEEEKIEAPKLFYADHPFVFLVRDNATGALLLMGALDHVEGEAVHDEL
;
A
#
# COMPACT_ATOMS: atom_id res chain seq x y z
N LEU A 1 2.59 4.67 -11.98
CA LEU A 1 1.82 5.72 -11.26
C LEU A 1 1.63 7.04 -12.03
N GLN A 2 2.10 7.17 -13.28
CA GLN A 2 1.99 8.44 -14.02
C GLN A 2 0.55 8.96 -14.16
N LYS A 3 -0.37 8.20 -14.76
CA LYS A 3 -1.77 8.59 -14.96
C LYS A 3 -2.47 9.10 -13.68
N PRO A 4 -2.49 8.34 -12.56
CA PRO A 4 -3.16 8.82 -11.35
C PRO A 4 -2.49 10.07 -10.76
N LEU A 5 -1.16 10.15 -10.76
CA LEU A 5 -0.46 11.35 -10.27
C LEU A 5 -0.73 12.59 -11.14
N SER A 6 -0.81 12.43 -12.47
CA SER A 6 -1.23 13.50 -13.37
C SER A 6 -2.66 13.95 -13.11
N ALA A 7 -3.58 13.02 -12.85
CA ALA A 7 -4.96 13.36 -12.46
C ALA A 7 -5.03 14.12 -11.12
N LEU A 8 -4.07 13.90 -10.22
CA LEU A 8 -3.90 14.64 -8.96
C LEU A 8 -3.17 15.98 -9.12
N GLY A 9 -2.79 16.38 -10.34
CA GLY A 9 -2.20 17.69 -10.64
C GLY A 9 -0.68 17.68 -10.86
N VAL A 10 -0.01 16.53 -10.77
CA VAL A 10 1.41 16.42 -11.13
C VAL A 10 1.52 16.29 -12.65
N THR A 11 1.43 17.39 -13.39
CA THR A 11 1.44 17.40 -14.87
C THR A 11 2.80 17.79 -15.44
N ASP A 12 3.36 18.90 -14.98
CA ASP A 12 4.55 19.52 -15.58
C ASP A 12 5.79 18.64 -15.40
N ALA A 13 5.84 17.89 -14.31
CA ALA A 13 6.92 16.96 -13.98
C ALA A 13 7.18 15.90 -15.08
N TRP A 14 6.18 15.58 -15.92
CA TRP A 14 6.30 14.59 -16.99
C TRP A 14 6.68 15.20 -18.35
N ASP A 15 6.58 16.52 -18.53
CA ASP A 15 6.86 17.18 -19.80
C ASP A 15 8.30 17.72 -19.82
N GLN A 16 9.13 17.15 -20.68
CA GLN A 16 10.52 17.54 -20.88
C GLN A 16 10.72 19.03 -21.21
N LYS A 17 9.71 19.72 -21.74
CA LYS A 17 9.81 21.14 -22.11
C LYS A 17 9.68 22.07 -20.91
N VAL A 18 8.79 21.73 -19.97
CA VAL A 18 8.38 22.61 -18.85
C VAL A 18 8.76 22.08 -17.47
N ALA A 19 9.13 20.80 -17.33
CA ALA A 19 9.59 20.23 -16.07
C ALA A 19 10.79 21.02 -15.52
N ASP A 20 10.72 21.37 -14.24
CA ASP A 20 11.80 22.05 -13.52
C ASP A 20 12.26 21.19 -12.33
N PHE A 21 13.36 20.49 -12.56
CA PHE A 21 14.10 19.74 -11.54
C PHE A 21 15.49 20.35 -11.28
N SER A 22 15.65 21.67 -11.45
CA SER A 22 16.92 22.38 -11.26
C SER A 22 17.49 22.32 -9.83
N GLY A 23 16.65 21.99 -8.84
CA GLY A 23 17.10 21.69 -7.48
C GLY A 23 17.73 20.29 -7.31
N VAL A 24 17.51 19.38 -8.27
CA VAL A 24 18.01 17.99 -8.23
C VAL A 24 19.28 17.85 -9.07
N SER A 25 19.27 18.33 -10.32
CA SER A 25 20.49 18.37 -11.15
C SER A 25 21.19 19.72 -11.05
N GLY A 26 22.52 19.69 -10.92
CA GLY A 26 23.33 20.88 -11.15
C GLY A 26 23.11 21.45 -12.56
N LYS A 27 23.41 22.74 -12.75
CA LYS A 27 23.14 23.52 -13.97
C LYS A 27 23.76 22.97 -15.28
N SER A 28 24.57 21.91 -15.22
CA SER A 28 25.33 21.35 -16.34
C SER A 28 24.69 20.13 -17.03
N GLU A 29 23.62 19.53 -16.49
CA GLU A 29 23.15 18.19 -16.93
C GLU A 29 21.86 18.14 -17.77
N GLY A 30 21.53 19.24 -18.46
CA GLY A 30 20.38 19.27 -19.38
C GLY A 30 19.03 19.32 -18.66
N LYS A 31 17.93 19.23 -19.44
CA LYS A 31 16.57 19.32 -18.90
C LYS A 31 16.09 17.95 -18.39
N LEU A 32 15.98 17.80 -17.07
CA LEU A 32 15.41 16.64 -16.42
C LEU A 32 13.87 16.68 -16.41
N HIS A 33 13.25 15.50 -16.45
CA HIS A 33 11.82 15.27 -16.23
C HIS A 33 11.60 13.86 -15.68
N LEU A 34 10.40 13.56 -15.19
CA LEU A 34 10.03 12.21 -14.75
C LEU A 34 9.79 11.31 -15.97
N GLY A 35 10.58 10.24 -16.07
CA GLY A 35 10.33 9.16 -17.04
C GLY A 35 9.29 8.15 -16.54
N ALA A 36 9.36 7.75 -15.26
CA ALA A 36 8.41 6.82 -14.65
C ALA A 36 8.39 6.99 -13.13
N VAL A 37 7.24 6.65 -12.52
CA VAL A 37 7.13 6.40 -11.07
C VAL A 37 6.55 5.00 -10.91
N LEU A 38 7.38 4.13 -10.36
CA LEU A 38 7.10 2.71 -10.12
C LEU A 38 6.98 2.50 -8.62
N GLN A 39 5.90 1.87 -8.18
CA GLN A 39 5.72 1.42 -6.81
C GLN A 39 5.48 -0.09 -6.86
N TRP A 40 6.36 -0.81 -6.19
CA TRP A 40 6.22 -2.25 -5.94
C TRP A 40 6.00 -2.45 -4.46
N THR A 41 5.05 -3.30 -4.08
CA THR A 41 4.69 -3.51 -2.67
C THR A 41 4.25 -4.96 -2.46
N SER A 42 4.61 -5.52 -1.30
CA SER A 42 4.19 -6.83 -0.83
C SER A 42 3.70 -6.69 0.61
N LEU A 43 2.64 -7.43 0.97
CA LEU A 43 2.14 -7.56 2.33
C LEU A 43 1.91 -9.04 2.58
N GLU A 44 2.55 -9.57 3.61
CA GLU A 44 2.38 -10.95 4.06
C GLU A 44 1.78 -10.95 5.45
N LEU A 45 0.73 -11.75 5.64
CA LEU A 45 0.11 -11.98 6.94
C LEU A 45 0.60 -13.32 7.47
N ALA A 46 1.17 -13.33 8.67
CA ALA A 46 1.63 -14.51 9.35
C ALA A 46 0.90 -14.68 10.70
N ALA A 47 0.76 -15.91 11.16
CA ALA A 47 0.14 -16.19 12.46
C ALA A 47 0.98 -15.74 13.66
N GLN A 48 2.30 -15.60 13.47
CA GLN A 48 3.25 -15.19 14.51
C GLN A 48 3.55 -13.68 14.42
N ALA A 49 3.48 -12.99 15.56
CA ALA A 49 3.76 -11.56 15.65
C ALA A 49 5.25 -11.24 15.90
N GLY A 50 6.09 -12.24 16.17
CA GLY A 50 7.54 -12.10 16.35
C GLY A 50 8.13 -13.23 17.20
N PRO A 51 9.47 -13.31 17.31
CA PRO A 51 10.11 -14.26 18.22
C PRO A 51 9.83 -13.89 19.69
N GLY A 52 9.26 -14.83 20.46
CA GLY A 52 9.07 -14.70 21.92
C GLY A 52 7.64 -14.43 22.40
N GLU A 53 6.64 -14.45 21.52
CA GLU A 53 5.22 -14.23 21.87
C GLU A 53 4.40 -15.52 21.92
N GLU A 54 5.00 -16.63 22.35
CA GLU A 54 4.33 -17.93 22.52
C GLU A 54 3.46 -18.00 23.80
N GLU A 55 3.58 -17.02 24.70
CA GLU A 55 2.82 -16.93 25.96
C GLU A 55 1.92 -15.68 25.97
N LEU A 56 0.95 -15.62 25.07
CA LEU A 56 -0.19 -14.71 25.25
C LEU A 56 -1.23 -15.43 26.11
N GLU A 57 -1.53 -14.91 27.30
CA GLU A 57 -2.65 -15.39 28.10
C GLU A 57 -3.95 -15.21 27.30
N GLU A 58 -4.65 -16.30 27.02
CA GLU A 58 -5.97 -16.24 26.37
C GLU A 58 -6.93 -15.47 27.28
N GLU A 59 -7.19 -14.20 26.96
CA GLU A 59 -8.25 -13.44 27.62
C GLU A 59 -9.60 -14.13 27.33
N LYS A 60 -10.34 -14.43 28.40
CA LYS A 60 -11.65 -15.08 28.27
C LYS A 60 -12.68 -14.06 27.77
N ILE A 61 -12.93 -14.06 26.46
CA ILE A 61 -13.94 -13.22 25.82
C ILE A 61 -15.30 -13.93 25.87
N GLU A 62 -16.25 -13.43 26.66
CA GLU A 62 -17.55 -14.09 26.86
C GLU A 62 -18.47 -14.09 25.61
N ALA A 63 -18.32 -13.10 24.72
CA ALA A 63 -19.12 -12.98 23.50
C ALA A 63 -18.29 -12.29 22.40
N PRO A 64 -17.43 -13.03 21.67
CA PRO A 64 -16.62 -12.45 20.62
C PRO A 64 -17.50 -11.96 19.47
N LYS A 65 -17.14 -10.81 18.90
CA LYS A 65 -17.73 -10.35 17.63
C LYS A 65 -17.09 -11.13 16.49
N LEU A 66 -17.91 -11.61 15.58
CA LEU A 66 -17.45 -12.30 14.38
C LEU A 66 -16.89 -11.28 13.38
N PHE A 67 -15.69 -11.56 12.88
CA PHE A 67 -15.09 -10.84 11.77
C PHE A 67 -14.63 -11.86 10.73
N TYR A 68 -15.46 -12.05 9.69
CA TYR A 68 -15.13 -12.89 8.54
C TYR A 68 -14.70 -11.98 7.39
N ALA A 69 -13.41 -12.03 7.06
CA ALA A 69 -12.84 -11.34 5.90
C ALA A 69 -12.85 -12.25 4.66
N ASP A 70 -14.02 -12.81 4.36
CA ASP A 70 -14.28 -13.78 3.29
C ASP A 70 -14.83 -13.13 1.99
N HIS A 71 -14.81 -11.81 1.93
CA HIS A 71 -15.25 -10.99 0.80
C HIS A 71 -14.39 -9.72 0.72
N PRO A 72 -14.49 -8.91 -0.35
CA PRO A 72 -13.62 -7.76 -0.53
C PRO A 72 -13.57 -6.80 0.66
N PHE A 73 -12.36 -6.44 1.09
CA PHE A 73 -12.15 -5.55 2.23
C PHE A 73 -11.02 -4.54 1.98
N VAL A 74 -10.99 -3.48 2.81
CA VAL A 74 -9.93 -2.45 2.81
C VAL A 74 -9.10 -2.62 4.08
N PHE A 75 -7.79 -2.42 3.97
CA PHE A 75 -6.88 -2.43 5.11
C PHE A 75 -6.04 -1.15 5.16
N LEU A 76 -5.66 -0.78 6.39
CA LEU A 76 -4.80 0.36 6.70
C LEU A 76 -3.79 -0.07 7.75
N VAL A 77 -2.51 0.15 7.48
CA VAL A 77 -1.44 0.03 8.48
C VAL A 77 -1.09 1.44 8.94
N ARG A 78 -1.30 1.70 10.23
CA ARG A 78 -1.12 3.02 10.83
C ARG A 78 -0.11 2.95 11.95
N ASP A 79 0.80 3.92 12.00
CA ASP A 79 1.62 4.14 13.17
C ASP A 79 0.75 4.70 14.31
N ASN A 80 0.73 4.02 15.46
CA ASN A 80 -0.16 4.38 16.56
C ASN A 80 0.29 5.66 17.31
N ALA A 81 1.58 5.99 17.28
CA ALA A 81 2.10 7.14 18.00
C ALA A 81 1.85 8.46 17.25
N THR A 82 2.13 8.49 15.94
CA THR A 82 2.00 9.69 15.10
C THR A 82 0.69 9.73 14.33
N GLY A 83 0.05 8.58 14.16
CA GLY A 83 -1.12 8.44 13.31
C GLY A 83 -0.82 8.38 11.82
N ALA A 84 0.44 8.31 11.42
CA ALA A 84 0.84 8.23 10.01
C ALA A 84 0.32 6.96 9.33
N LEU A 85 -0.14 7.10 8.09
CA LEU A 85 -0.55 5.97 7.26
C LEU A 85 0.69 5.36 6.58
N LEU A 86 1.04 4.14 6.95
CA LEU A 86 2.22 3.42 6.45
C LEU A 86 1.87 2.62 5.20
N LEU A 87 0.68 2.02 5.17
CA LEU A 87 0.18 1.25 4.03
C LEU A 87 -1.34 1.32 3.96
N MET A 88 -1.88 1.28 2.75
CA MET A 88 -3.31 1.17 2.48
C MET A 88 -3.52 0.33 1.23
N GLY A 89 -4.56 -0.49 1.24
CA GLY A 89 -4.98 -1.24 0.07
C GLY A 89 -6.39 -1.78 0.20
N ALA A 90 -6.89 -2.32 -0.90
CA ALA A 90 -8.11 -3.09 -0.95
C ALA A 90 -7.75 -4.48 -1.48
N LEU A 91 -8.26 -5.52 -0.83
CA LEU A 91 -8.19 -6.89 -1.32
C LEU A 91 -9.56 -7.23 -1.90
N ASP A 92 -9.67 -7.24 -3.22
CA ASP A 92 -10.88 -7.56 -3.97
C ASP A 92 -10.78 -8.87 -4.76
N HIS A 93 -9.55 -9.31 -5.05
CA HIS A 93 -9.25 -10.57 -5.68
C HIS A 93 -8.01 -11.20 -5.03
N VAL A 94 -8.09 -12.49 -4.75
CA VAL A 94 -6.97 -13.30 -4.24
C VAL A 94 -6.49 -14.20 -5.37
N GLU A 95 -5.18 -14.32 -5.53
CA GLU A 95 -4.62 -15.29 -6.48
C GLU A 95 -4.93 -16.72 -6.02
N GLY A 96 -5.51 -17.52 -6.90
CA GLY A 96 -5.90 -18.90 -6.62
C GLY A 96 -6.84 -19.46 -7.68
N GLU A 97 -7.05 -20.77 -7.68
CA GLU A 97 -8.06 -21.37 -8.54
C GLU A 97 -9.46 -20.95 -8.10
N ALA A 98 -10.31 -20.59 -9.06
CA ALA A 98 -11.70 -20.29 -8.78
C ALA A 98 -12.37 -21.56 -8.24
N VAL A 99 -12.92 -21.46 -7.03
CA VAL A 99 -13.71 -22.54 -6.44
C VAL A 99 -15.13 -22.44 -6.98
N HIS A 100 -15.62 -23.51 -7.59
CA HIS A 100 -17.03 -23.62 -7.95
C HIS A 100 -17.81 -24.00 -6.69
N ASP A 101 -18.69 -23.12 -6.23
CA ASP A 101 -19.63 -23.43 -5.17
C ASP A 101 -20.84 -24.15 -5.78
N GLU A 102 -21.15 -25.35 -5.28
CA GLU A 102 -22.23 -26.22 -5.78
C GLU A 102 -23.51 -26.17 -4.93
N LEU A 103 -23.60 -25.22 -3.98
CA LEU A 103 -24.74 -25.06 -3.08
C LEU A 103 -25.85 -24.14 -3.63
#